data_AF-A0A9D2C8L7-F1
#
_entry.id   AF-A0A9D2C8L7-F1
#
_cell.length_a   1.000
_cell.length_b   1.000
_cell.length_c   1.000
_cell.angle_alpha   90.00
_cell.angle_beta   90.00
_cell.angle_gamma   90.00
#
_symmetry.space_group_name_H-M   'P 1'
#
loop_
_entity.id
_entity.type
_entity.pdbx_description
1 polymer ?
#
loop_
_entity_poly.entity_id
_entity_poly.type
_entity_poly.pdbx_seq_one_letter_code
_entity_poly.pdbx_strand_id
1 'polypeptide(L)'
;MSVAPASLYSRITSVDDLFDLALDYVLGCDTKLQEALEYSELHALLITYYRHLVRHQWACQVIAMRAPRGPNYLRLSERMCVLLTEDGSCDPLGEAYVLSNFVIGSAATAPVAGGEQRTAVNRELAPLYASLHEKQSGDSETIVAAGLRILLQGRRMASPDCATSEDSHYPVD
;
A
#
# COMPACT_ATOMS: atom_id res chain seq x y z
N MET A 1 -21.04 -1.65 24.53
CA MET A 1 -20.24 -0.77 25.40
C MET A 1 -20.89 0.61 25.39
N SER A 2 -21.43 1.05 26.53
CA SER A 2 -22.09 2.35 26.70
C SER A 2 -21.08 3.32 27.31
N VAL A 3 -20.52 4.21 26.50
CA VAL A 3 -19.74 5.36 26.96
C VAL A 3 -20.49 6.60 26.50
N ALA A 4 -20.67 7.57 27.41
CA ALA A 4 -21.39 8.80 27.11
C ALA A 4 -20.68 9.56 25.96
N PRO A 5 -21.40 10.02 24.91
CA PRO A 5 -20.81 10.69 23.75
C PRO A 5 -19.89 11.87 24.10
N ALA A 6 -20.18 12.55 25.22
CA ALA A 6 -19.44 13.73 25.68
C ALA A 6 -17.95 13.48 25.99
N SER A 7 -17.52 12.26 26.35
CA SER A 7 -16.10 12.00 26.61
C SER A 7 -15.27 11.78 25.34
N LEU A 8 -15.89 11.30 24.25
CA LEU A 8 -15.23 11.10 22.94
C LEU A 8 -14.92 12.43 22.26
N TYR A 9 -15.83 13.39 22.31
CA TYR A 9 -15.65 14.72 21.69
C TYR A 9 -14.61 15.60 22.40
N SER A 10 -14.14 15.23 23.60
CA SER A 10 -13.11 16.01 24.32
C SER A 10 -11.70 15.83 23.75
N ARG A 11 -11.47 14.80 22.91
CA ARG A 11 -10.14 14.44 22.37
C ARG A 11 -10.07 14.40 20.85
N ILE A 12 -11.18 14.70 20.17
CA ILE A 12 -11.33 14.55 18.72
C ILE A 12 -11.89 15.89 18.22
N THR A 13 -11.15 16.57 17.35
CA THR A 13 -11.50 17.92 16.87
C THR A 13 -12.52 17.83 15.74
N SER A 14 -12.49 16.74 14.95
CA SER A 14 -13.45 16.48 13.86
C SER A 14 -13.76 14.99 13.68
N VAL A 15 -14.82 14.67 12.93
CA VAL A 15 -15.14 13.29 12.52
C VAL A 15 -13.98 12.65 11.72
N ASP A 16 -13.17 13.46 11.04
CA ASP A 16 -12.00 12.97 10.28
C ASP A 16 -10.90 12.44 11.21
N ASP A 17 -10.70 13.07 12.37
CA ASP A 17 -9.75 12.57 13.38
C ASP A 17 -10.19 11.19 13.92
N LEU A 18 -11.50 10.90 13.95
CA LEU A 18 -11.99 9.57 14.31
C LEU A 18 -11.65 8.54 13.24
N PHE A 19 -11.71 8.90 11.96
CA PHE A 19 -11.32 8.01 10.86
C PHE A 19 -9.81 7.75 10.85
N ASP A 20 -8.99 8.76 11.12
CA ASP A 20 -7.54 8.62 11.27
C ASP A 20 -7.19 7.66 12.42
N LEU A 21 -7.85 7.81 13.57
CA LEU A 21 -7.69 6.92 14.73
C LEU A 21 -8.18 5.50 14.43
N ALA A 22 -9.35 5.37 13.79
CA ALA A 22 -9.90 4.07 13.41
C ALA A 22 -8.97 3.34 12.45
N LEU A 23 -8.41 4.05 11.46
CA LEU A 23 -7.46 3.52 10.48
C LEU A 23 -6.23 2.95 11.17
N ASP A 24 -5.61 3.75 12.04
CA ASP A 24 -4.42 3.31 12.76
C ASP A 24 -4.72 2.15 13.73
N TYR A 25 -5.89 2.18 14.38
CA TYR A 25 -6.33 1.11 15.27
C TYR A 25 -6.53 -0.22 14.53
N VAL A 26 -7.23 -0.23 13.39
CA VAL A 26 -7.45 -1.49 12.65
C VAL A 26 -6.15 -2.04 12.07
N LEU A 27 -5.19 -1.19 11.69
CA LEU A 27 -3.85 -1.61 11.32
C LEU A 27 -3.15 -2.35 12.47
N GLY A 28 -3.23 -1.80 13.69
CA GLY A 28 -2.65 -2.41 14.89
C GLY A 28 -3.33 -3.71 15.32
N CYS A 29 -4.63 -3.88 15.07
CA CYS A 29 -5.37 -5.09 15.43
C CYS A 29 -5.25 -6.23 14.42
N ASP A 30 -4.73 -5.99 13.22
CA ASP A 30 -4.59 -7.02 12.21
C ASP A 30 -3.38 -7.92 12.48
N THR A 31 -3.61 -9.06 13.15
CA THR A 31 -2.55 -9.99 13.56
C THR A 31 -1.70 -10.48 12.39
N LYS A 32 -2.29 -10.67 11.19
CA LYS A 32 -1.53 -11.12 10.02
C LYS A 32 -0.61 -10.03 9.51
N LEU A 33 -1.06 -8.78 9.53
CA LEU A 33 -0.22 -7.65 9.16
C LEU A 33 0.89 -7.43 10.19
N GLN A 34 0.60 -7.56 11.49
CA GLN A 34 1.60 -7.44 12.54
C GLN A 34 2.66 -8.54 12.44
N GLU A 35 2.28 -9.79 12.18
CA GLU A 35 3.22 -10.89 11.91
C GLU A 35 4.06 -10.62 10.66
N ALA A 36 3.44 -10.11 9.59
CA ALA A 36 4.17 -9.77 8.37
C ALA A 36 5.17 -8.63 8.56
N LEU A 37 4.85 -7.63 9.38
CA LEU A 37 5.78 -6.55 9.71
C LEU A 37 7.06 -7.07 10.36
N GLU A 38 6.94 -8.08 11.22
CA GLU A 38 8.09 -8.62 11.94
C GLU A 38 8.91 -9.58 11.07
N TYR A 39 8.24 -10.51 10.38
CA TYR A 39 8.91 -11.69 9.80
C TYR A 39 8.89 -11.79 8.28
N SER A 40 8.16 -10.92 7.57
CA SER A 40 8.02 -11.05 6.11
C SER A 40 9.02 -10.18 5.33
N GLU A 41 9.45 -10.74 4.20
CA GLU A 41 10.07 -9.99 3.12
C GLU A 41 9.09 -8.95 2.54
N LEU A 42 9.65 -7.91 1.90
CA LEU A 42 8.90 -6.75 1.41
C LEU A 42 7.71 -7.12 0.52
N HIS A 43 7.88 -8.07 -0.40
CA HIS A 43 6.78 -8.50 -1.29
C HIS A 43 5.61 -9.10 -0.50
N ALA A 44 5.89 -9.97 0.47
CA ALA A 44 4.87 -10.61 1.29
C ALA A 44 4.20 -9.62 2.26
N LEU A 45 4.96 -8.64 2.78
CA LEU A 45 4.41 -7.53 3.56
C LEU A 45 3.40 -6.72 2.74
N LEU A 46 3.75 -6.34 1.50
CA LEU A 46 2.89 -5.55 0.63
C LEU A 46 1.61 -6.28 0.21
N ILE A 47 1.68 -7.60 -0.02
CA ILE A 47 0.48 -8.42 -0.26
C ILE A 47 -0.40 -8.51 0.98
N THR A 48 0.20 -8.64 2.17
CA THR A 48 -0.56 -8.66 3.42
C THR A 48 -1.23 -7.31 3.67
N TYR A 49 -0.54 -6.21 3.36
CA TYR A 49 -1.12 -4.86 3.40
C TYR A 49 -2.28 -4.69 2.41
N TYR A 50 -2.13 -5.18 1.16
CA TYR A 50 -3.22 -5.22 0.19
C TYR A 50 -4.46 -5.94 0.74
N ARG A 51 -4.27 -7.15 1.28
CA ARG A 51 -5.37 -7.94 1.89
C ARG A 51 -6.01 -7.24 3.08
N HIS A 52 -5.24 -6.48 3.86
CA HIS A 52 -5.77 -5.63 4.93
C HIS A 52 -6.69 -4.54 4.35
N LEU A 53 -6.22 -3.78 3.37
CA LEU A 53 -7.00 -2.72 2.74
C LEU A 53 -8.26 -3.22 2.03
N VAL A 54 -8.21 -4.39 1.36
CA VAL A 54 -9.39 -5.00 0.73
C VAL A 54 -10.47 -5.39 1.76
N ARG A 55 -10.07 -5.76 2.99
CA ARG A 55 -11.01 -6.02 4.11
C ARG A 55 -11.55 -4.73 4.72
N HIS A 56 -10.80 -3.65 4.65
CA HIS A 56 -11.12 -2.35 5.24
C HIS A 56 -11.20 -1.26 4.17
N GLN A 57 -12.04 -1.43 3.15
CA GLN A 57 -12.02 -0.57 1.94
C GLN A 57 -12.21 0.92 2.21
N TRP A 58 -12.93 1.28 3.28
CA TRP A 58 -13.08 2.65 3.74
C TRP A 58 -11.72 3.30 4.07
N ALA A 59 -10.72 2.51 4.48
CA ALA A 59 -9.37 2.98 4.77
C ALA A 59 -8.71 3.64 3.57
N CYS A 60 -8.90 3.11 2.36
CA CYS A 60 -8.33 3.68 1.14
C CYS A 60 -8.83 5.11 0.90
N GLN A 61 -10.09 5.40 1.24
CA GLN A 61 -10.67 6.75 1.10
C GLN A 61 -10.06 7.71 2.13
N VAL A 62 -9.87 7.25 3.36
CA VAL A 62 -9.24 8.05 4.43
C VAL A 62 -7.79 8.40 4.05
N ILE A 63 -7.02 7.41 3.61
CA ILE A 63 -5.62 7.59 3.18
C ILE A 63 -5.50 8.56 2.00
N ALA A 64 -6.46 8.55 1.07
CA ALA A 64 -6.47 9.45 -0.09
C ALA A 64 -6.69 10.92 0.30
N MET A 65 -7.36 11.19 1.43
CA MET A 65 -7.68 12.54 1.89
C MET A 65 -6.58 13.15 2.77
N ARG A 66 -5.84 12.30 3.50
CA ARG A 66 -4.83 12.75 4.45
C ARG A 66 -3.75 11.69 4.61
N ALA A 67 -2.49 12.13 4.68
CA ALA A 67 -1.40 11.23 5.04
C ALA A 67 -1.57 10.73 6.49
N PRO A 68 -1.77 9.42 6.70
CA PRO A 68 -1.91 8.87 8.04
C PRO A 68 -0.58 8.94 8.79
N ARG A 69 -0.65 9.36 10.06
CA ARG A 69 0.53 9.53 10.94
C ARG A 69 0.39 8.83 12.29
N GLY A 70 -0.55 7.89 12.37
CA GLY A 70 -0.70 7.06 13.57
C GLY A 70 0.51 6.12 13.76
N PRO A 71 0.75 5.66 15.00
CA PRO A 71 1.92 4.84 15.32
C PRO A 71 1.98 3.51 14.55
N ASN A 72 0.85 2.87 14.24
CA ASN A 72 0.84 1.62 13.50
C ASN A 72 1.13 1.85 12.02
N TYR A 73 0.61 2.94 11.43
CA TYR A 73 0.97 3.32 10.07
C TYR A 73 2.46 3.69 9.95
N LEU A 74 3.00 4.44 10.92
CA LEU A 74 4.43 4.78 10.94
C LEU A 74 5.32 3.54 11.04
N ARG A 75 4.95 2.54 11.85
CA ARG A 75 5.67 1.25 11.89
C ARG A 75 5.65 0.53 10.56
N LEU A 76 4.51 0.55 9.87
CA LEU A 76 4.38 -0.04 8.54
C LEU A 76 5.29 0.69 7.52
N SER A 77 5.26 2.02 7.50
CA SER A 77 6.13 2.81 6.62
C SER A 77 7.61 2.61 6.94
N GLU A 78 7.98 2.65 8.22
CA GLU A 78 9.35 2.41 8.67
C GLU A 78 9.84 1.04 8.22
N ARG A 79 9.03 0.00 8.40
CA ARG A 79 9.42 -1.36 8.00
C ARG A 79 9.65 -1.48 6.49
N MET A 80 8.87 -0.79 5.66
CA MET A 80 9.13 -0.74 4.22
C MET A 80 10.47 -0.08 3.93
N CYS A 81 10.75 1.08 4.53
CA CYS A 81 12.02 1.79 4.35
C CYS A 81 13.23 0.95 4.79
N VAL A 82 13.13 0.26 5.94
CA VAL A 82 14.16 -0.65 6.43
C VAL A 82 14.43 -1.77 5.42
N LEU A 83 13.39 -2.49 4.99
CA LEU A 83 13.54 -3.60 4.03
C LEU A 83 14.09 -3.13 2.67
N LEU A 84 13.70 -1.93 2.23
CA LEU A 84 14.21 -1.34 0.99
C LEU A 84 15.68 -0.94 1.12
N THR A 85 16.09 -0.39 2.26
CA THR A 85 17.48 -0.05 2.57
C THR A 85 18.35 -1.30 2.65
N GLU A 86 17.87 -2.34 3.32
CA GLU A 86 18.55 -3.65 3.42
C GLU A 86 18.72 -4.32 2.04
N ASP A 87 17.79 -4.11 1.10
CA ASP A 87 17.90 -4.59 -0.30
C ASP A 87 18.69 -3.62 -1.21
N GLY A 88 19.38 -2.63 -0.65
CA GLY A 88 20.30 -1.74 -1.37
C GLY A 88 19.64 -0.62 -2.17
N SER A 89 18.44 -0.19 -1.78
CA SER A 89 17.77 0.96 -2.40
C SER A 89 18.57 2.26 -2.28
N CYS A 90 18.65 3.03 -3.37
CA CYS A 90 19.20 4.39 -3.37
C CYS A 90 18.21 5.46 -2.89
N ASP A 91 16.90 5.17 -2.97
CA ASP A 91 15.83 6.05 -2.47
C ASP A 91 14.74 5.20 -1.78
N PRO A 92 15.01 4.70 -0.56
CA PRO A 92 14.08 3.83 0.15
C PRO A 92 12.71 4.48 0.39
N LEU A 93 12.68 5.79 0.60
CA LEU A 93 11.44 6.52 0.88
C LEU A 93 10.60 6.69 -0.39
N GLY A 94 11.20 7.12 -1.50
CA GLY A 94 10.51 7.24 -2.78
C GLY A 94 9.96 5.89 -3.26
N GLU A 95 10.75 4.83 -3.13
CA GLU A 95 10.32 3.47 -3.47
C GLU A 95 9.20 2.97 -2.55
N ALA A 96 9.26 3.27 -1.25
CA ALA A 96 8.17 2.96 -0.33
C ALA A 96 6.86 3.64 -0.77
N TYR A 97 6.91 4.91 -1.20
CA TYR A 97 5.73 5.60 -1.73
C TYR A 97 5.20 4.99 -3.01
N VAL A 98 6.07 4.62 -3.96
CA VAL A 98 5.65 3.95 -5.21
C VAL A 98 4.91 2.65 -4.88
N LEU A 99 5.49 1.83 -4.01
CA LEU A 99 4.93 0.53 -3.64
C LEU A 99 3.64 0.68 -2.84
N SER A 100 3.60 1.59 -1.86
CA SER A 100 2.40 1.84 -1.07
C SER A 100 1.26 2.38 -1.92
N ASN A 101 1.54 3.34 -2.81
CA ASN A 101 0.52 3.94 -3.69
C ASN A 101 -0.04 2.91 -4.68
N PHE A 102 0.82 2.04 -5.22
CA PHE A 102 0.37 0.92 -6.05
C PHE A 102 -0.59 -0.01 -5.28
N VAL A 103 -0.23 -0.40 -4.05
CA VAL A 103 -1.07 -1.26 -3.21
C VAL A 103 -2.39 -0.58 -2.83
N ILE A 104 -2.35 0.69 -2.39
CA ILE A 104 -3.54 1.46 -1.99
C ILE A 104 -4.48 1.62 -3.18
N GLY A 105 -3.97 2.03 -4.34
CA GLY A 105 -4.77 2.20 -5.56
C GLY A 105 -5.40 0.89 -6.03
N SER A 106 -4.64 -0.21 -5.99
CA SER A 106 -5.15 -1.53 -6.35
C SER A 106 -6.23 -2.02 -5.38
N ALA A 107 -6.07 -1.76 -4.09
CA ALA A 107 -7.07 -2.12 -3.09
C ALA A 107 -8.35 -1.27 -3.23
N ALA A 108 -8.22 0.02 -3.56
CA ALA A 108 -9.34 0.92 -3.77
C ALA A 108 -10.24 0.50 -4.95
N THR A 109 -9.68 -0.13 -6.00
CA THR A 109 -10.42 -0.58 -7.19
C THR A 109 -10.84 -2.04 -7.14
N ALA A 110 -10.39 -2.82 -6.15
CA ALA A 110 -10.72 -4.24 -6.01
C ALA A 110 -12.24 -4.56 -6.05
N PRO A 111 -13.15 -3.76 -5.46
CA PRO A 111 -14.59 -4.02 -5.55
C PRO A 111 -15.13 -3.88 -6.97
N VAL A 112 -14.58 -2.95 -7.74
CA VAL A 112 -15.01 -2.65 -9.11
C VAL A 112 -14.53 -3.74 -10.07
N ALA A 113 -13.31 -4.25 -9.89
CA ALA A 113 -12.75 -5.33 -10.69
C ALA A 113 -13.63 -6.59 -10.66
N GLY A 114 -14.23 -6.92 -9.51
CA GLY A 114 -15.19 -8.03 -9.41
C GLY A 114 -16.51 -7.82 -10.17
N GLY A 115 -16.90 -6.56 -10.39
CA GLY A 115 -18.08 -6.18 -11.18
C GLY A 115 -17.81 -6.07 -12.68
N GLU A 116 -16.64 -5.56 -13.08
CA GLU A 116 -16.20 -5.45 -14.48
C GLU A 116 -16.13 -6.83 -15.15
N GLN A 117 -15.58 -7.82 -14.45
CA GLN A 117 -15.47 -9.20 -14.94
C GLN A 117 -16.83 -9.82 -15.32
N ARG A 118 -17.95 -9.30 -14.79
CA ARG A 118 -19.31 -9.79 -15.05
C ARG A 118 -20.02 -9.03 -16.17
N THR A 119 -19.42 -7.96 -16.67
CA THR A 119 -20.02 -7.11 -17.70
C THR A 119 -19.51 -7.52 -19.07
N ALA A 120 -20.43 -7.85 -19.99
CA ALA A 120 -20.06 -8.23 -21.34
C ALA A 120 -19.50 -7.02 -22.11
N VAL A 121 -18.34 -7.20 -22.73
CA VAL A 121 -17.72 -6.20 -23.59
C VAL A 121 -18.31 -6.32 -25.00
N ASN A 122 -18.72 -5.19 -25.60
CA ASN A 122 -19.19 -5.18 -26.99
C ASN A 122 -18.03 -5.54 -27.94
N ARG A 123 -18.09 -6.73 -28.54
CA ARG A 123 -17.08 -7.26 -29.47
C ARG A 123 -17.03 -6.49 -30.80
N GLU A 124 -18.13 -5.89 -31.24
CA GLU A 124 -18.15 -5.08 -32.47
C GLU A 124 -17.33 -3.79 -32.29
N LEU A 125 -17.36 -3.20 -31.09
CA LEU A 125 -16.60 -1.99 -30.77
C LEU A 125 -15.15 -2.28 -30.35
N ALA A 126 -14.91 -3.39 -29.64
CA ALA A 126 -13.61 -3.69 -29.05
C ALA A 126 -13.24 -5.19 -29.19
N PRO A 127 -12.94 -5.68 -30.40
CA PRO A 127 -12.82 -7.10 -30.67
C PRO A 127 -11.66 -7.77 -29.91
N LEU A 128 -10.50 -7.11 -29.85
CA LEU A 128 -9.34 -7.63 -29.11
C LEU A 128 -9.61 -7.62 -27.60
N TYR A 129 -10.11 -6.51 -27.06
CA TYR A 129 -10.39 -6.38 -25.63
C TYR A 129 -11.44 -7.40 -25.16
N ALA A 130 -12.53 -7.58 -25.91
CA ALA A 130 -13.53 -8.61 -25.62
C ALA A 130 -12.91 -10.02 -25.61
N SER A 131 -12.04 -10.34 -26.59
CA SER A 131 -11.38 -11.65 -26.65
C SER A 131 -10.41 -11.92 -25.49
N LEU A 132 -9.76 -10.88 -24.96
CA LEU A 132 -8.87 -10.98 -23.81
C LEU A 132 -9.67 -11.01 -22.50
N HIS A 133 -10.72 -10.20 -22.39
CA HIS A 133 -11.61 -10.14 -21.23
C HIS A 133 -12.34 -11.47 -20.99
N GLU A 134 -12.75 -12.17 -22.06
CA GLU A 134 -13.33 -13.52 -21.97
C GLU A 134 -12.33 -14.57 -21.44
N LYS A 135 -11.04 -14.40 -21.72
CA LYS A 135 -9.98 -15.34 -21.30
C LYS A 135 -9.40 -15.00 -19.94
N GLN A 136 -9.47 -13.73 -19.52
CA GLN A 136 -8.95 -13.26 -18.26
C GLN A 136 -9.81 -13.84 -17.13
N SER A 137 -9.23 -14.66 -16.27
CA SER A 137 -9.89 -15.21 -15.05
C SER A 137 -9.06 -14.87 -13.81
N GLY A 138 -8.56 -13.64 -13.76
CA GLY A 138 -7.59 -13.21 -12.75
C GLY A 138 -8.27 -12.74 -11.47
N ASP A 139 -7.97 -13.42 -10.36
CA ASP A 139 -8.17 -12.87 -9.02
C ASP A 139 -7.35 -11.58 -8.84
N SER A 140 -7.95 -10.54 -8.27
CA SER A 140 -7.33 -9.21 -8.15
C SER A 140 -6.00 -9.27 -7.38
N GLU A 141 -5.90 -10.14 -6.38
CA GLU A 141 -4.66 -10.33 -5.63
C GLU A 141 -3.53 -10.87 -6.53
N THR A 142 -3.85 -11.76 -7.48
CA THR A 142 -2.86 -12.30 -8.41
C THR A 142 -2.28 -11.21 -9.32
N ILE A 143 -3.14 -10.29 -9.79
CA ILE A 143 -2.72 -9.13 -10.61
C ILE A 143 -1.80 -8.22 -9.80
N VAL A 144 -2.17 -7.91 -8.56
CA VAL A 144 -1.35 -7.08 -7.66
C VAL A 144 -0.02 -7.74 -7.36
N ALA A 145 0.00 -9.04 -7.08
CA ALA A 145 1.23 -9.79 -6.84
C ALA A 145 2.16 -9.79 -8.05
N ALA A 146 1.63 -9.87 -9.27
CA ALA A 146 2.41 -9.73 -10.49
C ALA A 146 2.97 -8.32 -10.65
N GLY A 147 2.14 -7.28 -10.45
CA GLY A 147 2.57 -5.88 -10.53
C GLY A 147 3.67 -5.54 -9.54
N LEU A 148 3.56 -6.00 -8.29
CA LEU A 148 4.60 -5.80 -7.28
C LEU A 148 5.94 -6.45 -7.67
N ARG A 149 5.92 -7.65 -8.27
CA ARG A 149 7.16 -8.27 -8.77
C ARG A 149 7.82 -7.42 -9.85
N ILE A 150 7.02 -6.88 -10.77
CA ILE A 150 7.52 -6.02 -11.86
C ILE A 150 8.14 -4.75 -11.28
N LEU A 151 7.47 -4.08 -10.33
CA LEU A 151 7.98 -2.87 -9.68
C LEU A 151 9.29 -3.15 -8.92
N LEU A 152 9.34 -4.23 -8.14
CA LEU A 152 10.53 -4.62 -7.37
C LEU A 152 11.70 -5.02 -8.28
N GLN A 153 11.44 -5.65 -9.43
CA GLN A 153 12.48 -5.99 -10.40
C GLN A 153 13.00 -4.77 -11.15
N GLY A 154 12.10 -3.88 -11.61
CA GLY A 154 12.46 -2.66 -12.32
C GLY A 154 13.35 -1.74 -11.49
N ARG A 155 13.10 -1.65 -10.19
CA ARG A 155 13.92 -0.96 -9.19
C ARG A 155 15.38 -1.41 -9.18
N ARG A 156 15.62 -2.72 -9.21
CA ARG A 156 16.98 -3.30 -9.24
C ARG A 156 17.69 -3.01 -10.58
N MET A 157 16.94 -2.89 -11.68
CA MET A 157 17.49 -2.55 -12.99
C MET A 157 17.79 -1.05 -13.14
N ALA A 158 17.08 -0.19 -12.41
CA ALA A 158 17.28 1.26 -12.41
C ALA A 158 18.40 1.73 -11.45
N SER A 159 18.95 0.83 -10.62
CA SER A 159 19.99 1.13 -9.62
C SER A 159 21.44 0.70 -9.98
N PRO A 160 21.92 0.69 -11.24
CA PRO A 160 23.27 0.19 -11.52
C PRO A 160 24.40 1.08 -10.96
N ASP A 161 24.15 2.34 -10.58
CA ASP A 161 25.19 3.33 -10.26
C ASP A 161 25.01 4.05 -8.89
N CYS A 162 24.65 3.33 -7.82
CA CYS A 162 24.74 3.87 -6.45
C CYS A 162 26.17 3.87 -5.89
N ALA A 163 27.19 3.74 -6.74
CA ALA A 163 28.59 3.74 -6.33
C ALA A 163 29.14 5.16 -6.27
N THR A 164 29.59 5.53 -5.05
CA THR A 164 30.52 6.61 -4.69
C THR A 164 30.02 8.07 -4.75
N SER A 165 29.56 8.54 -3.59
CA SER A 165 29.76 9.93 -3.15
C SER A 165 30.21 9.99 -1.68
N GLU A 166 31.33 9.32 -1.38
CA GLU A 166 32.25 9.80 -0.34
C GLU A 166 33.21 10.81 -1.00
N ASP A 167 32.94 12.10 -0.85
CA ASP A 167 33.95 13.15 -0.62
C ASP A 167 33.30 14.54 -0.69
N SER A 168 32.98 15.11 0.47
CA SER A 168 33.13 16.55 0.67
C SER A 168 33.41 16.86 2.13
N HIS A 169 34.70 16.76 2.42
CA HIS A 169 35.42 17.47 3.46
C HIS A 169 34.84 18.88 3.72
N TYR A 170 34.29 19.11 4.92
CA TYR A 170 34.15 20.46 5.45
C TYR A 170 35.32 20.74 6.39
N PRO A 171 36.10 21.82 6.16
CA PRO A 171 37.20 22.18 7.03
C PRO A 171 36.68 22.81 8.33
N VAL A 172 37.50 22.62 9.36
CA VAL A 172 37.44 23.27 10.66
C VAL A 172 37.82 24.75 10.50
N ASP A 173 37.04 25.65 11.11
CA ASP A 173 37.51 26.91 11.69
C ASP A 173 36.73 27.20 12.98
#